data_AF-A0AA37S133-F1
#
_entry.id   AF-A0AA37S133-F1
#
_cell.length_a   1.000
_cell.length_b   1.000
_cell.length_c   1.000
_cell.angle_alpha   90.00
_cell.angle_beta   90.00
_cell.angle_gamma   90.00
#
_symmetry.space_group_name_H-M   'P 1'
#
loop_
_entity.id
_entity.type
_entity.pdbx_description
1 polymer ?
#
loop_
_entity_poly.entity_id
_entity_poly.type
_entity_poly.pdbx_seq_one_letter_code
_entity_poly.pdbx_strand_id
1 'polypeptide(L)'
;MKVITFVMSLVLSFNAFANDTNPAKDLLLEMASAVHTRNFDASFVVVKGKSMEPYRWVHAKQGDVELEHLSLLNGAGLEMIRIDNQVTYFEPQSEPYSLTTDSIAGPIPEVLFKDINRLSAHYDFVLGGKGRIAGRPAQLVRIESKNEDKYNYWIWIDTESSLLLKAAYVNHQGEALEQLQLTHISVTEQPANLLLEVLNRNFPTPLPANSIDEQTKANAMNWTIGWLPEGFELLKSDRHKLDLNNELTDYYLFSDGFVEVSVFVQRPLPGKRLSGALTSGATTIYVHNGGNFDVSVVGNIPTMSAKAIAESVSRAL
;
A
#
# COMPACT_ATOMS: atom_id res chain seq x y z
N MET A 1 -10.24 77.41 -32.12
CA MET A 1 -9.46 76.19 -32.37
C MET A 1 -9.60 75.28 -31.16
N LYS A 2 -10.24 74.11 -31.30
CA LYS A 2 -10.41 73.13 -30.22
C LYS A 2 -9.30 72.09 -30.32
N VAL A 3 -8.51 71.92 -29.26
CA VAL A 3 -7.48 70.89 -29.14
C VAL A 3 -8.12 69.66 -28.51
N ILE A 4 -8.08 68.52 -29.22
CA ILE A 4 -8.57 67.23 -28.74
C ILE A 4 -7.34 66.44 -28.30
N THR A 5 -7.24 66.19 -26.99
CA THR A 5 -6.18 65.38 -26.39
C THR A 5 -6.62 63.93 -26.37
N PHE A 6 -5.93 63.06 -27.10
CA PHE A 6 -6.20 61.62 -27.15
C PHE A 6 -5.36 60.92 -26.06
N VAL A 7 -6.02 60.36 -25.05
CA VAL A 7 -5.38 59.56 -24.00
C VAL A 7 -5.33 58.11 -24.48
N MET A 8 -4.13 57.63 -24.78
CA MET A 8 -3.88 56.26 -25.21
C MET A 8 -3.70 55.38 -23.97
N SER A 9 -4.69 54.51 -23.69
CA SER A 9 -4.63 53.54 -22.60
C SER A 9 -3.77 52.33 -23.02
N LEU A 10 -2.70 52.09 -22.28
CA LEU A 10 -1.79 50.96 -22.48
C LEU A 10 -2.34 49.75 -21.69
N VAL A 11 -2.89 48.76 -22.40
CA VAL A 11 -3.34 47.50 -21.82
C VAL A 11 -2.13 46.56 -21.72
N LEU A 12 -1.61 46.36 -20.51
CA LEU A 12 -0.58 45.37 -20.20
C LEU A 12 -1.24 43.99 -20.01
N SER A 13 -1.12 43.13 -21.01
CA SER A 13 -1.50 41.72 -20.91
C SER A 13 -0.43 40.96 -20.14
N PHE A 14 -0.70 40.60 -18.88
CA PHE A 14 0.11 39.64 -18.15
C PHE A 14 -0.21 38.23 -18.65
N ASN A 15 0.77 37.56 -19.25
CA ASN A 15 0.69 36.12 -19.49
C ASN A 15 0.78 35.42 -18.13
N ALA A 16 -0.33 34.84 -17.68
CA ALA A 16 -0.32 33.94 -16.54
C ALA A 16 0.28 32.61 -16.99
N PHE A 17 1.50 32.31 -16.55
CA PHE A 17 2.05 30.97 -16.65
C PHE A 17 1.38 30.12 -15.56
N ALA A 18 0.53 29.18 -15.96
CA ALA A 18 0.06 28.14 -15.07
C ALA A 18 1.27 27.26 -14.72
N ASN A 19 1.67 27.27 -13.44
CA ASN A 19 2.64 26.31 -12.94
C ASN A 19 1.90 24.97 -12.81
N ASP A 20 2.31 23.93 -13.52
CA ASP A 20 1.78 22.55 -13.44
C ASP A 20 2.15 21.86 -12.11
N THR A 21 2.17 22.61 -11.01
CA THR A 21 2.37 22.08 -9.67
C THR A 21 1.05 21.50 -9.18
N ASN A 22 1.01 20.19 -8.91
CA ASN A 22 -0.11 19.55 -8.23
C ASN A 22 0.18 19.57 -6.72
N PRO A 23 -0.46 20.45 -5.92
CA PRO A 23 -0.13 20.61 -4.50
C PRO A 23 -0.41 19.33 -3.69
N ALA A 24 -1.35 18.49 -4.12
CA ALA A 24 -1.64 17.23 -3.46
C ALA A 24 -0.50 16.23 -3.68
N LYS A 25 0.08 16.19 -4.88
CA LYS A 25 1.24 15.36 -5.19
C LYS A 25 2.48 15.84 -4.43
N ASP A 26 2.70 17.15 -4.36
CA ASP A 26 3.83 17.73 -3.63
C ASP A 26 3.79 17.35 -2.15
N LEU A 27 2.61 17.40 -1.52
CA LEU A 27 2.44 16.94 -0.13
C LEU A 27 2.73 15.45 0.07
N LEU A 28 2.39 14.60 -0.89
CA LEU A 28 2.73 13.17 -0.82
C LEU A 28 4.25 12.97 -0.93
N LEU A 29 4.94 13.72 -1.80
CA LEU A 29 6.39 13.66 -1.94
C LEU A 29 7.11 14.18 -0.68
N GLU A 30 6.60 15.26 -0.07
CA GLU A 30 7.08 15.76 1.21
C GLU A 30 6.88 14.72 2.32
N MET A 31 5.74 14.03 2.34
CA MET A 31 5.46 12.96 3.29
C MET A 31 6.43 11.78 3.11
N ALA A 32 6.66 11.33 1.87
CA ALA A 32 7.65 10.29 1.57
C ALA A 32 9.04 10.69 2.10
N SER A 33 9.48 11.91 1.81
CA SER A 33 10.75 12.43 2.32
C SER A 33 10.78 12.51 3.84
N ALA A 34 9.69 12.91 4.49
CA ALA A 34 9.63 13.05 5.95
C ALA A 34 9.73 11.70 6.65
N VAL A 35 9.10 10.65 6.11
CA VAL A 35 9.21 9.29 6.66
C VAL A 35 10.65 8.81 6.68
N HIS A 36 11.41 9.03 5.59
CA HIS A 36 12.81 8.58 5.48
C HIS A 36 13.83 9.41 6.28
N THR A 37 13.47 10.63 6.70
CA THR A 37 14.46 11.57 7.26
C THR A 37 14.21 11.95 8.71
N ARG A 38 12.98 11.84 9.22
CA ARG A 38 12.65 12.29 10.58
C ARG A 38 12.78 11.17 11.58
N ASN A 39 13.34 11.46 12.76
CA ASN A 39 13.26 10.54 13.89
C ASN A 39 11.87 10.67 14.53
N PHE A 40 11.13 9.56 14.65
CA PHE A 40 9.82 9.58 15.28
C PHE A 40 9.47 8.29 16.01
N ASP A 41 8.56 8.41 16.97
CA ASP A 41 7.88 7.32 17.66
C ASP A 41 6.38 7.52 17.53
N ALA A 42 5.73 6.65 16.75
CA ALA A 42 4.32 6.72 16.45
C ALA A 42 3.61 5.48 16.99
N SER A 43 2.40 5.68 17.53
CA SER A 43 1.46 4.60 17.81
C SER A 43 0.21 4.82 16.99
N PHE A 44 -0.28 3.78 16.33
CA PHE A 44 -1.47 3.86 15.50
C PHE A 44 -2.31 2.60 15.60
N VAL A 45 -3.54 2.69 15.14
CA VAL A 45 -4.49 1.60 15.14
C VAL A 45 -5.02 1.41 13.73
N VAL A 46 -5.00 0.16 13.26
CA VAL A 46 -5.67 -0.26 12.03
C VAL A 46 -7.02 -0.85 12.41
N VAL A 47 -8.08 -0.34 11.79
CA VAL A 47 -9.47 -0.79 11.98
C VAL A 47 -9.95 -1.38 10.68
N LYS A 48 -10.28 -2.68 10.72
CA LYS A 48 -10.73 -3.46 9.56
C LYS A 48 -11.94 -4.30 9.95
N GLY A 49 -13.12 -3.89 9.49
CA GLY A 49 -14.38 -4.49 9.91
C GLY A 49 -14.57 -4.42 11.43
N LYS A 50 -14.45 -5.56 12.12
CA LYS A 50 -14.53 -5.65 13.59
C LYS A 50 -13.17 -5.81 14.28
N SER A 51 -12.09 -5.96 13.50
CA SER A 51 -10.72 -6.06 14.03
C SER A 51 -10.17 -4.68 14.35
N MET A 52 -9.36 -4.62 15.41
CA MET A 52 -8.61 -3.44 15.81
C MET A 52 -7.19 -3.88 16.18
N GLU A 53 -6.22 -3.43 15.38
CA GLU A 53 -4.83 -3.85 15.46
C GLU A 53 -3.94 -2.64 15.79
N PRO A 54 -3.49 -2.51 17.05
CA PRO A 54 -2.59 -1.45 17.46
C PRO A 54 -1.15 -1.79 17.06
N TYR A 55 -0.47 -0.80 16.50
CA TYR A 55 0.94 -0.85 16.11
C TYR A 55 1.73 0.25 16.81
N ARG A 56 3.02 0.01 17.00
CA ARG A 56 4.02 1.04 17.25
C ARG A 56 5.03 1.03 16.12
N TRP A 57 5.38 2.21 15.61
CA TRP A 57 6.36 2.42 14.56
C TRP A 57 7.37 3.46 15.02
N VAL A 58 8.61 3.02 15.19
CA VAL A 58 9.74 3.88 15.54
C VAL A 58 10.64 3.94 14.32
N HIS A 59 10.98 5.14 13.88
CA HIS A 59 11.92 5.37 12.79
C HIS A 59 13.07 6.25 13.27
N ALA A 60 14.27 5.98 12.76
CA ALA A 60 15.41 6.86 12.93
C ALA A 60 16.33 6.90 11.71
N LYS A 61 16.94 8.06 11.49
CA LYS A 61 18.06 8.27 10.58
C LYS A 61 19.32 8.60 11.40
N GLN A 62 20.27 7.67 11.44
CA GLN A 62 21.54 7.80 12.16
C GLN A 62 22.69 7.89 11.15
N GLY A 63 23.09 9.11 10.80
CA GLY A 63 23.99 9.34 9.66
C GLY A 63 23.28 8.91 8.37
N ASP A 64 23.93 8.06 7.58
CA ASP A 64 23.34 7.52 6.35
C ASP A 64 22.47 6.27 6.58
N VAL A 65 22.54 5.68 7.79
CA VAL A 65 21.80 4.45 8.11
C VAL A 65 20.38 4.78 8.54
N GLU A 66 19.42 4.13 7.88
CA GLU A 66 18.01 4.21 8.20
C GLU A 66 17.55 2.99 9.00
N LEU A 67 16.79 3.25 10.07
CA LEU A 67 16.38 2.26 11.05
C LEU A 67 14.88 2.34 11.27
N GLU A 68 14.22 1.20 11.26
CA GLU A 68 12.81 1.11 11.61
C GLU A 68 12.54 -0.06 12.54
N HIS A 69 11.58 0.14 13.44
CA HIS A 69 10.99 -0.92 14.24
C HIS A 69 9.47 -0.77 14.16
N LEU A 70 8.82 -1.75 13.54
CA LEU A 70 7.38 -1.86 13.48
C LEU A 70 6.94 -3.06 14.32
N SER A 71 6.05 -2.84 15.29
CA SER A 71 5.57 -3.87 16.20
C SER A 71 4.06 -3.90 16.28
N LEU A 72 3.47 -5.08 16.16
CA LEU A 72 2.07 -5.32 16.53
C LEU A 72 1.97 -5.44 18.05
N LEU A 73 1.15 -4.60 18.68
CA LEU A 73 1.07 -4.48 20.15
C LEU A 73 0.07 -5.45 20.79
N ASN A 74 -0.71 -6.18 19.98
CA ASN A 74 -1.64 -7.19 20.45
C ASN A 74 -1.14 -8.61 20.14
N GLY A 75 -1.49 -9.56 21.00
CA GLY A 75 -1.28 -10.99 20.76
C GLY A 75 0.15 -11.45 21.00
N ALA A 76 0.56 -12.50 20.28
CA ALA A 76 1.86 -13.14 20.46
C ALA A 76 3.05 -12.33 19.88
N GLY A 77 2.77 -11.16 19.30
CA GLY A 77 3.77 -10.21 18.82
C GLY A 77 4.28 -10.54 17.42
N LEU A 78 4.22 -9.56 16.53
CA LEU A 78 4.97 -9.54 15.28
C LEU A 78 5.86 -8.30 15.34
N GLU A 79 7.17 -8.48 15.26
CA GLU A 79 8.11 -7.37 15.18
C GLU A 79 8.94 -7.44 13.90
N MET A 80 9.11 -6.28 13.27
CA MET A 80 9.90 -6.12 12.07
C MET A 80 10.92 -5.03 12.34
N ILE A 81 12.19 -5.36 12.15
CA ILE A 81 13.31 -4.42 12.28
C ILE A 81 13.93 -4.24 10.90
N ARG A 82 13.98 -3.01 10.42
CA ARG A 82 14.71 -2.66 9.19
C ARG A 82 15.99 -1.92 9.52
N ILE A 83 17.07 -2.32 8.85
CA ILE A 83 18.34 -1.61 8.77
C ILE A 83 18.66 -1.48 7.28
N ASP A 84 18.53 -0.27 6.74
CA ASP A 84 18.66 0.02 5.31
C ASP A 84 17.84 -0.97 4.43
N ASN A 85 18.52 -1.89 3.75
CA ASN A 85 17.97 -2.86 2.81
C ASN A 85 17.82 -4.27 3.40
N GLN A 86 17.88 -4.41 4.73
CA GLN A 86 17.65 -5.67 5.43
C GLN A 86 16.48 -5.53 6.39
N VAL A 87 15.44 -6.35 6.22
CA VAL A 87 14.33 -6.47 7.17
C VAL A 87 14.42 -7.81 7.87
N THR A 88 14.46 -7.79 9.19
CA THR A 88 14.38 -8.99 10.03
C THR A 88 12.99 -9.11 10.62
N TYR A 89 12.39 -10.29 10.46
CA TYR A 89 11.07 -10.64 10.97
C TYR A 89 11.21 -11.49 12.24
N PHE A 90 10.46 -11.11 13.26
CA PHE A 90 10.33 -11.84 14.52
C PHE A 90 8.87 -12.25 14.66
N GLU A 91 8.59 -13.51 14.31
CA GLU A 91 7.27 -14.11 14.35
C GLU A 91 7.14 -15.08 15.53
N PRO A 92 5.94 -15.24 16.10
CA PRO A 92 5.72 -16.25 17.11
C PRO A 92 5.96 -17.64 16.54
N GLN A 93 6.63 -18.51 17.31
CA GLN A 93 6.84 -19.92 16.98
C GLN A 93 7.73 -20.20 15.75
N SER A 94 8.41 -19.18 15.23
CA SER A 94 9.40 -19.29 14.16
C SER A 94 10.74 -18.72 14.62
N GLU A 95 11.84 -19.26 14.10
CA GLU A 95 13.15 -18.62 14.26
C GLU A 95 13.17 -17.29 13.47
N PRO A 96 13.83 -16.24 13.98
CA PRO A 96 13.97 -14.98 13.25
C PRO A 96 14.66 -15.19 11.90
N TYR A 97 14.18 -14.49 10.88
CA TYR A 97 14.75 -14.56 9.53
C TYR A 97 14.84 -13.17 8.90
N SER A 98 15.80 -13.00 8.00
CA SER A 98 16.07 -11.73 7.33
C SER A 98 15.78 -11.83 5.84
N LEU A 99 15.24 -10.76 5.26
CA LEU A 99 15.04 -10.58 3.83
C LEU A 99 15.79 -9.34 3.34
N THR A 100 16.30 -9.39 2.11
CA THR A 100 16.88 -8.21 1.44
C THR A 100 15.76 -7.40 0.80
N THR A 101 15.28 -6.39 1.51
CA THR A 101 14.25 -5.43 1.06
C THR A 101 14.44 -4.11 1.78
N ASP A 102 14.11 -3.01 1.13
CA ASP A 102 14.21 -1.63 1.62
C ASP A 102 12.91 -1.10 2.27
N SER A 103 11.89 -1.95 2.41
CA SER A 103 10.62 -1.62 3.07
C SER A 103 10.12 -2.74 3.97
N ILE A 104 9.43 -2.34 5.05
CA ILE A 104 8.68 -3.26 5.90
C ILE A 104 7.30 -3.52 5.28
N ALA A 105 6.91 -4.80 5.18
CA ALA A 105 5.56 -5.19 4.79
C ALA A 105 4.57 -4.87 5.92
N GLY A 106 4.00 -3.66 5.88
CA GLY A 106 3.10 -3.13 6.90
C GLY A 106 1.71 -2.74 6.35
N PRO A 107 0.86 -2.16 7.21
CA PRO A 107 -0.49 -1.73 6.82
C PRO A 107 -0.52 -0.46 5.96
N ILE A 108 0.62 0.18 5.71
CA ILE A 108 0.74 1.36 4.85
C ILE A 108 1.42 0.93 3.54
N PRO A 109 0.80 1.18 2.37
CA PRO A 109 1.39 0.82 1.07
C PRO A 109 2.76 1.46 0.85
N GLU A 110 3.76 0.64 0.50
CA GLU A 110 5.16 1.08 0.39
C GLU A 110 5.41 2.15 -0.68
N VAL A 111 4.60 2.17 -1.74
CA VAL A 111 4.72 3.16 -2.83
C VAL A 111 4.52 4.60 -2.34
N LEU A 112 3.82 4.78 -1.21
CA LEU A 112 3.63 6.09 -0.59
C LEU A 112 4.92 6.68 -0.03
N PHE A 113 5.93 5.84 0.19
CA PHE A 113 7.24 6.26 0.70
C PHE A 113 8.35 6.08 -0.35
N LYS A 114 8.17 5.20 -1.34
CA LYS A 114 9.14 4.95 -2.41
C LYS A 114 8.97 5.83 -3.64
N ASP A 115 7.96 5.56 -4.47
CA ASP A 115 7.80 6.23 -5.76
C ASP A 115 6.33 6.49 -6.11
N ILE A 116 5.82 7.59 -5.54
CA ILE A 116 4.48 8.11 -5.80
C ILE A 116 4.26 8.43 -7.29
N ASN A 117 5.33 8.70 -8.06
CA ASN A 117 5.17 9.08 -9.47
C ASN A 117 4.54 7.97 -10.30
N ARG A 118 4.82 6.70 -9.98
CA ARG A 118 4.24 5.52 -10.66
C ARG A 118 2.71 5.54 -10.65
N LEU A 119 2.10 6.13 -9.63
CA LEU A 119 0.64 6.17 -9.49
C LEU A 119 -0.02 7.19 -10.43
N SER A 120 0.71 8.19 -10.92
CA SER A 120 0.15 9.30 -11.72
C SER A 120 -0.55 8.82 -13.01
N ALA A 121 -0.18 7.64 -13.53
CA ALA A 121 -0.78 7.04 -14.71
C ALA A 121 -2.23 6.59 -14.46
N HIS A 122 -2.51 6.00 -13.29
CA HIS A 122 -3.79 5.33 -13.00
C HIS A 122 -4.60 5.98 -11.86
N TYR A 123 -4.03 6.97 -11.19
CA TYR A 123 -4.65 7.68 -10.07
C TYR A 123 -4.57 9.21 -10.25
N ASP A 124 -5.57 9.89 -9.72
CA ASP A 124 -5.60 11.34 -9.58
C ASP A 124 -5.30 11.73 -8.12
N PHE A 125 -4.43 12.72 -7.94
CA PHE A 125 -4.14 13.30 -6.63
C PHE A 125 -4.96 14.56 -6.43
N VAL A 126 -5.88 14.52 -5.47
CA VAL A 126 -6.83 15.60 -5.20
C VAL A 126 -6.60 16.17 -3.81
N LEU A 127 -6.43 17.49 -3.73
CA LEU A 127 -6.28 18.18 -2.46
C LEU A 127 -7.66 18.28 -1.77
N GLY A 128 -7.74 17.74 -0.56
CA GLY A 128 -8.94 17.78 0.26
C GLY A 128 -8.97 18.96 1.25
N GLY A 129 -9.93 18.90 2.17
CA GLY A 129 -10.05 19.88 3.25
C GLY A 129 -8.95 19.75 4.30
N LYS A 130 -8.76 20.81 5.09
CA LYS A 130 -7.94 20.78 6.31
C LYS A 130 -8.78 20.27 7.48
N GLY A 131 -8.11 19.63 8.43
CA GLY A 131 -8.75 19.08 9.61
C GLY A 131 -7.78 18.95 10.78
N ARG A 132 -8.19 18.15 11.76
CA ARG A 132 -7.38 17.83 12.94
C ARG A 132 -7.42 16.33 13.19
N ILE A 133 -6.25 15.70 13.30
CA ILE A 133 -6.09 14.27 13.60
C ILE A 133 -5.14 14.15 14.79
N ALA A 134 -5.51 13.38 15.81
CA ALA A 134 -4.70 13.20 17.03
C ALA A 134 -4.23 14.53 17.67
N GLY A 135 -5.07 15.57 17.60
CA GLY A 135 -4.75 16.90 18.12
C GLY A 135 -3.88 17.77 17.20
N ARG A 136 -3.39 17.26 16.08
CA ARG A 136 -2.49 17.95 15.14
C ARG A 136 -3.22 18.47 13.89
N PRO A 137 -2.84 19.64 13.35
CA PRO A 137 -3.40 20.15 12.09
C PRO A 137 -3.01 19.23 10.93
N ALA A 138 -3.99 18.84 10.12
CA ALA A 138 -3.79 17.89 9.05
C ALA A 138 -4.37 18.39 7.72
N GLN A 139 -3.69 18.09 6.62
CA GLN A 139 -4.14 18.33 5.26
C GLN A 139 -4.55 16.99 4.64
N LEU A 140 -5.79 16.91 4.14
CA LEU A 140 -6.25 15.73 3.40
C LEU A 140 -5.68 15.76 1.97
N VAL A 141 -5.13 14.64 1.54
CA VAL A 141 -4.83 14.29 0.15
C VAL A 141 -5.60 13.02 -0.19
N ARG A 142 -6.31 13.04 -1.31
CA ARG A 142 -7.06 11.92 -1.83
C ARG A 142 -6.34 11.36 -3.05
N ILE A 143 -6.05 10.06 -3.03
CA ILE A 143 -5.57 9.29 -4.17
C ILE A 143 -6.80 8.59 -4.74
N GLU A 144 -7.32 9.09 -5.85
CA GLU A 144 -8.55 8.60 -6.47
C GLU A 144 -8.20 7.71 -7.66
N SER A 145 -8.76 6.51 -7.72
CA SER A 145 -8.62 5.67 -8.92
C SER A 145 -9.35 6.33 -10.09
N LYS A 146 -8.70 6.39 -11.26
CA LYS A 146 -9.32 6.95 -12.48
C LYS A 146 -10.50 6.12 -13.00
N ASN A 147 -10.54 4.83 -12.62
CA ASN A 147 -11.59 3.89 -12.96
C ASN A 147 -12.24 3.35 -11.67
N GLU A 148 -13.48 2.86 -11.76
CA GLU A 148 -14.22 2.29 -10.63
C GLU A 148 -13.78 0.86 -10.24
N ASP A 149 -12.63 0.43 -10.74
CA ASP A 149 -12.11 -0.93 -10.59
C ASP A 149 -11.24 -1.12 -9.34
N LYS A 150 -10.91 -0.04 -8.62
CA LYS A 150 -10.02 -0.01 -7.44
C LYS A 150 -10.54 0.98 -6.40
N TYR A 151 -10.28 0.72 -5.13
CA TYR A 151 -10.66 1.66 -4.07
C TYR A 151 -9.79 2.92 -4.10
N ASN A 152 -10.36 4.01 -3.60
CA ASN A 152 -9.62 5.25 -3.34
C ASN A 152 -8.83 5.11 -2.04
N TYR A 153 -7.79 5.94 -1.88
CA TYR A 153 -6.99 5.97 -0.67
C TYR A 153 -6.80 7.40 -0.18
N TRP A 154 -7.30 7.70 1.01
CA TRP A 154 -7.29 9.03 1.58
C TRP A 154 -6.25 9.11 2.69
N ILE A 155 -5.44 10.16 2.67
CA ILE A 155 -4.32 10.36 3.60
C ILE A 155 -4.44 11.74 4.23
N TRP A 156 -4.33 11.80 5.56
CA TRP A 156 -4.24 13.04 6.30
C TRP A 156 -2.80 13.23 6.75
N ILE A 157 -2.15 14.25 6.21
CA ILE A 157 -0.73 14.55 6.40
C ILE A 157 -0.61 15.68 7.43
N ASP A 158 0.25 15.53 8.43
CA ASP A 158 0.54 16.57 9.43
C ASP A 158 1.13 17.79 8.76
N THR A 159 0.57 18.98 8.99
CA THR A 159 1.08 20.19 8.31
C THR A 159 2.41 20.69 8.86
N GLU A 160 2.87 20.15 10.01
CA GLU A 160 4.12 20.55 10.66
C GLU A 160 5.27 19.57 10.35
N SER A 161 5.06 18.28 10.60
CA SER A 161 6.07 17.24 10.36
C SER A 161 6.00 16.62 8.97
N SER A 162 4.94 16.84 8.21
CA SER A 162 4.63 16.14 6.96
C SER A 162 4.47 14.62 7.11
N LEU A 163 4.35 14.09 8.34
CA LEU A 163 4.13 12.67 8.58
C LEU A 163 2.64 12.30 8.42
N LEU A 164 2.37 11.05 8.05
CA LEU A 164 1.03 10.50 7.97
C LEU A 164 0.38 10.43 9.36
N LEU A 165 -0.82 10.98 9.51
CA LEU A 165 -1.59 10.94 10.76
C LEU A 165 -2.79 9.98 10.69
N LYS A 166 -3.37 9.83 9.50
CA LYS A 166 -4.48 8.91 9.23
C LYS A 166 -4.44 8.51 7.77
N ALA A 167 -4.83 7.28 7.49
CA ALA A 167 -5.09 6.78 6.15
C ALA A 167 -6.39 5.98 6.11
N ALA A 168 -7.04 5.90 4.96
CA ALA A 168 -8.21 5.06 4.78
C ALA A 168 -8.34 4.57 3.34
N TYR A 169 -8.73 3.31 3.19
CA TYR A 169 -9.34 2.83 1.94
C TYR A 169 -10.79 3.28 1.89
N VAL A 170 -11.19 3.90 0.79
CA VAL A 170 -12.50 4.53 0.63
C VAL A 170 -13.14 4.03 -0.66
N ASN A 171 -14.41 3.63 -0.60
CA ASN A 171 -15.15 3.26 -1.81
C ASN A 171 -15.57 4.50 -2.62
N HIS A 172 -16.11 4.29 -3.83
CA HIS A 172 -16.55 5.40 -4.68
C HIS A 172 -17.76 6.18 -4.11
N GLN A 173 -18.46 5.62 -3.12
CA GLN A 173 -19.53 6.29 -2.38
C GLN A 173 -18.98 7.20 -1.26
N GLY A 174 -17.66 7.19 -1.01
CA GLY A 174 -17.02 8.00 0.03
C GLY A 174 -17.02 7.34 1.43
N GLU A 175 -17.35 6.06 1.52
CA GLU A 175 -17.37 5.31 2.78
C GLU A 175 -15.99 4.69 3.05
N ALA A 176 -15.46 4.90 4.26
CA ALA A 176 -14.20 4.31 4.68
C ALA A 176 -14.40 2.82 5.02
N LEU A 177 -13.69 1.95 4.31
CA LEU A 177 -13.76 0.49 4.47
C LEU A 177 -12.75 -0.02 5.50
N GLU A 178 -11.56 0.55 5.48
CA GLU A 178 -10.45 0.22 6.37
C GLU A 178 -9.72 1.52 6.70
N GLN A 179 -9.32 1.69 7.96
CA GLN A 179 -8.73 2.93 8.42
C GLN A 179 -7.51 2.66 9.30
N LEU A 180 -6.42 3.35 9.02
CA LEU A 180 -5.29 3.51 9.92
C LEU A 180 -5.36 4.90 10.56
N GLN A 181 -5.21 5.02 11.87
CA GLN A 181 -5.14 6.32 12.53
C GLN A 181 -4.13 6.32 13.67
N LEU A 182 -3.25 7.32 13.68
CA LEU A 182 -2.32 7.54 14.77
C LEU A 182 -3.08 7.97 16.03
N THR A 183 -2.72 7.37 17.15
CA THR A 183 -3.17 7.75 18.49
C THR A 183 -2.12 8.61 19.19
N HIS A 184 -0.85 8.46 18.81
CA HIS A 184 0.27 9.23 19.32
C HIS A 184 1.35 9.38 18.24
N ILE A 185 2.04 10.53 18.26
CA ILE A 185 3.27 10.75 17.50
C ILE A 185 4.19 11.72 18.24
N SER A 186 5.45 11.34 18.37
CA SER A 186 6.53 12.18 18.87
C SER A 186 7.62 12.26 17.80
N VAL A 187 7.98 13.47 17.37
CA VAL A 187 9.05 13.72 16.40
C VAL A 187 10.20 14.37 17.15
N THR A 188 11.39 13.80 17.05
CA THR A 188 12.58 14.24 17.80
C THR A 188 13.74 14.54 16.87
N GLU A 189 14.70 15.35 17.32
CA GLU A 189 15.94 15.57 16.57
C GLU A 189 16.87 14.36 16.68
N GLN A 190 16.91 13.71 17.84
CA GLN A 190 17.79 12.57 18.10
C GLN A 190 17.03 11.24 17.89
N PRO A 191 17.69 10.21 17.35
CA PRO A 191 17.17 8.85 17.31
C PRO A 191 16.77 8.31 18.68
N ALA A 192 15.76 7.46 18.72
CA ALA A 192 15.40 6.74 19.93
C ALA A 192 16.52 5.75 20.31
N ASN A 193 16.92 5.72 21.59
CA ASN A 193 17.98 4.82 22.08
C ASN A 193 17.74 3.36 21.72
N LEU A 194 16.47 2.92 21.70
CA LEU A 194 16.09 1.57 21.28
C LEU A 194 16.64 1.20 19.89
N LEU A 195 16.57 2.12 18.92
CA LEU A 195 17.09 1.88 17.56
C LEU A 195 18.62 1.95 17.51
N LEU A 196 19.25 2.74 18.37
CA LEU A 196 20.71 2.75 18.48
C LEU A 196 21.25 1.45 19.08
N GLU A 197 20.51 0.82 19.99
CA GLU A 197 20.83 -0.50 20.52
C GLU A 197 20.71 -1.60 19.45
N VAL A 198 19.75 -1.46 18.53
CA VAL A 198 19.55 -2.39 17.40
C VAL A 198 20.78 -2.49 16.51
N LEU A 199 21.49 -1.37 16.26
CA LEU A 199 22.74 -1.36 15.46
C LEU A 199 23.85 -2.25 16.05
N ASN A 200 23.82 -2.51 17.35
CA ASN A 200 24.82 -3.33 18.04
C ASN A 200 24.43 -4.82 18.12
N ARG A 201 23.29 -5.21 17.54
CA ARG A 201 22.80 -6.60 17.54
C ARG A 201 23.22 -7.33 16.27
N ASN A 202 23.37 -8.64 16.39
CA ASN A 202 23.56 -9.52 15.25
C ASN A 202 22.19 -10.00 14.75
N PHE A 203 21.96 -9.88 13.45
CA PHE A 203 20.76 -10.39 12.78
C PHE A 203 21.09 -11.59 11.89
N PRO A 204 20.11 -12.47 11.62
CA PRO A 204 20.28 -13.55 10.65
C PRO A 204 20.75 -13.00 9.31
N THR A 205 21.56 -13.79 8.60
CA THR A 205 21.94 -13.44 7.22
C THR A 205 20.69 -13.45 6.34
N PRO A 206 20.48 -12.43 5.49
CA PRO A 206 19.34 -12.41 4.57
C PRO A 206 19.27 -13.68 3.72
N LEU A 207 18.05 -14.21 3.58
CA LEU A 207 17.79 -15.33 2.68
C LEU A 207 18.16 -14.91 1.23
N PRO A 208 18.73 -15.82 0.41
CA PRO A 208 19.12 -15.48 -0.95
C PRO A 208 17.91 -15.01 -1.75
N ALA A 209 18.01 -13.85 -2.43
CA ALA A 209 16.96 -13.36 -3.32
C ALA A 209 16.57 -14.42 -4.39
N ASN A 210 17.55 -15.22 -4.80
CA ASN A 210 17.43 -16.23 -5.86
C ASN A 210 16.65 -17.50 -5.47
N SER A 211 16.37 -17.75 -4.18
CA SER A 211 15.50 -18.89 -3.80
C SER A 211 14.02 -18.61 -4.06
N ILE A 212 13.65 -17.35 -4.25
CA ILE A 212 12.29 -16.90 -4.60
C ILE A 212 12.17 -16.71 -6.13
N ASP A 213 13.26 -16.32 -6.81
CA ASP A 213 13.30 -15.99 -8.24
C ASP A 213 13.46 -17.18 -9.22
N GLU A 214 14.04 -18.31 -8.79
CA GLU A 214 14.24 -19.47 -9.69
C GLU A 214 13.01 -20.39 -9.83
N GLN A 215 12.02 -20.30 -8.92
CA GLN A 215 10.74 -21.00 -9.05
C GLN A 215 9.68 -20.18 -9.81
N THR A 216 9.89 -18.87 -9.97
CA THR A 216 8.87 -17.86 -10.32
C THR A 216 8.59 -17.71 -11.80
N LYS A 217 9.43 -18.25 -12.69
CA LYS A 217 9.27 -18.11 -14.15
C LYS A 217 9.22 -19.42 -14.93
N ALA A 218 9.50 -20.56 -14.30
CA ALA A 218 9.86 -21.76 -15.06
C ALA A 218 8.79 -22.86 -15.11
N ASN A 219 7.71 -22.82 -14.34
CA ASN A 219 6.72 -23.91 -14.37
C ASN A 219 5.27 -23.41 -14.39
N ALA A 220 4.69 -23.44 -15.61
CA ALA A 220 3.27 -23.60 -15.91
C ALA A 220 2.34 -22.37 -15.76
N MET A 221 2.44 -21.41 -16.69
CA MET A 221 1.27 -20.60 -17.10
C MET A 221 0.27 -21.50 -17.85
N ASN A 222 -0.43 -22.38 -17.12
CA ASN A 222 -1.54 -23.17 -17.66
C ASN A 222 -2.82 -22.35 -17.77
N TRP A 223 -2.83 -21.15 -17.19
CA TRP A 223 -3.99 -20.28 -17.07
C TRP A 223 -3.71 -18.93 -17.71
N THR A 224 -4.73 -18.40 -18.36
CA THR A 224 -4.81 -17.05 -18.89
C THR A 224 -5.83 -16.28 -18.09
N ILE A 225 -5.46 -15.08 -17.65
CA ILE A 225 -6.38 -14.16 -16.96
C ILE A 225 -6.78 -13.10 -17.99
N GLY A 226 -8.03 -13.18 -18.45
CA GLY A 226 -8.50 -12.40 -19.59
C GLY A 226 -8.76 -10.92 -19.30
N TRP A 227 -8.93 -10.55 -18.03
CA TRP A 227 -9.15 -9.16 -17.62
C TRP A 227 -8.52 -8.85 -16.27
N LEU A 228 -7.87 -7.69 -16.19
CA LEU A 228 -7.32 -7.09 -14.98
C LEU A 228 -7.56 -5.58 -15.02
N PRO A 229 -7.65 -4.91 -13.85
CA PRO A 229 -7.62 -3.45 -13.78
C PRO A 229 -6.40 -2.86 -14.47
N GLU A 230 -6.53 -1.65 -15.00
CA GLU A 230 -5.41 -0.99 -15.69
C GLU A 230 -4.23 -0.75 -14.73
N GLY A 231 -3.03 -0.99 -15.26
CA GLY A 231 -1.76 -0.85 -14.54
C GLY A 231 -1.26 -2.12 -13.86
N PHE A 232 -2.08 -3.18 -13.78
CA PHE A 232 -1.69 -4.43 -13.13
C PHE A 232 -0.68 -5.22 -13.96
N GLU A 233 0.43 -5.58 -13.32
CA GLU A 233 1.49 -6.42 -13.88
C GLU A 233 1.67 -7.68 -13.03
N LEU A 234 2.07 -8.79 -13.66
CA LEU A 234 2.38 -10.02 -12.94
C LEU A 234 3.72 -9.88 -12.19
N LEU A 235 3.67 -9.90 -10.86
CA LEU A 235 4.87 -9.87 -10.02
C LEU A 235 5.42 -11.27 -9.75
N LYS A 236 4.54 -12.22 -9.46
CA LYS A 236 4.93 -13.58 -9.06
C LYS A 236 3.92 -14.59 -9.57
N SER A 237 4.42 -15.74 -10.04
CA SER A 237 3.60 -16.92 -10.30
C SER A 237 4.31 -18.17 -9.83
N ASP A 238 3.60 -19.07 -9.16
CA ASP A 238 4.13 -20.37 -8.79
C ASP A 238 3.01 -21.41 -8.65
N ARG A 239 3.39 -22.64 -8.30
CA ARG A 239 2.47 -23.71 -7.94
C ARG A 239 2.91 -24.31 -6.62
N HIS A 240 2.08 -24.17 -5.60
CA HIS A 240 2.33 -24.72 -4.27
C HIS A 240 1.08 -25.41 -3.71
N LYS A 241 1.26 -26.14 -2.61
CA LYS A 241 0.12 -26.69 -1.86
C LYS A 241 -0.35 -25.67 -0.86
N LEU A 242 -1.65 -25.43 -0.79
CA LEU A 242 -2.22 -24.60 0.27
C LEU A 242 -2.27 -25.40 1.57
N ASP A 243 -1.80 -24.83 2.68
CA ASP A 243 -1.80 -25.50 3.98
C ASP A 243 -3.20 -25.91 4.45
N LEU A 244 -4.23 -25.16 4.03
CA LEU A 244 -5.61 -25.37 4.44
C LEU A 244 -6.21 -26.70 3.95
N ASN A 245 -5.87 -27.13 2.73
CA ASN A 245 -6.48 -28.31 2.09
C ASN A 245 -5.45 -29.28 1.49
N ASN A 246 -4.16 -28.94 1.53
CA ASN A 246 -3.05 -29.70 0.93
C ASN A 246 -3.22 -29.95 -0.59
N GLU A 247 -4.08 -29.16 -1.25
CA GLU A 247 -4.32 -29.23 -2.68
C GLU A 247 -3.33 -28.34 -3.44
N LEU A 248 -2.86 -28.86 -4.59
CA LEU A 248 -2.01 -28.10 -5.49
C LEU A 248 -2.81 -26.95 -6.10
N THR A 249 -2.27 -25.75 -5.93
CA THR A 249 -2.89 -24.49 -6.36
C THR A 249 -1.90 -23.73 -7.24
N ASP A 250 -2.37 -23.28 -8.40
CA ASP A 250 -1.66 -22.31 -9.23
C ASP A 250 -1.90 -20.91 -8.63
N TYR A 251 -0.82 -20.18 -8.37
CA TYR A 251 -0.82 -18.88 -7.72
C TYR A 251 -0.28 -17.81 -8.65
N TYR A 252 -0.95 -16.67 -8.70
CA TYR A 252 -0.53 -15.48 -9.43
C TYR A 252 -0.71 -14.24 -8.55
N LEU A 253 0.34 -13.44 -8.40
CA LEU A 253 0.32 -12.14 -7.72
C LEU A 253 0.46 -11.04 -8.76
N PHE A 254 -0.53 -10.16 -8.81
CA PHE A 254 -0.51 -8.96 -9.65
C PHE A 254 -0.46 -7.71 -8.80
N SER A 255 0.12 -6.64 -9.33
CA SER A 255 0.15 -5.33 -8.68
C SER A 255 0.16 -4.22 -9.71
N ASP A 256 -0.48 -3.09 -9.41
CA ASP A 256 -0.27 -1.81 -10.13
C ASP A 256 0.77 -0.91 -9.44
N GLY A 257 1.51 -1.45 -8.47
CA GLY A 257 2.42 -0.71 -7.61
C GLY A 257 1.74 -0.09 -6.39
N PHE A 258 0.41 -0.08 -6.30
CA PHE A 258 -0.31 0.39 -5.11
C PHE A 258 -1.20 -0.68 -4.47
N VAL A 259 -1.94 -1.40 -5.31
CA VAL A 259 -2.88 -2.44 -4.93
C VAL A 259 -2.37 -3.76 -5.46
N GLU A 260 -2.36 -4.77 -4.59
CA GLU A 260 -2.02 -6.14 -4.96
C GLU A 260 -3.28 -7.02 -5.03
N VAL A 261 -3.27 -7.94 -6.00
CA VAL A 261 -4.33 -8.94 -6.19
C VAL A 261 -3.70 -10.31 -6.40
N SER A 262 -4.08 -11.24 -5.55
CA SER A 262 -3.70 -12.64 -5.62
C SER A 262 -4.82 -13.46 -6.27
N VAL A 263 -4.47 -14.26 -7.27
CA VAL A 263 -5.36 -15.19 -7.97
C VAL A 263 -4.88 -16.61 -7.70
N PHE A 264 -5.78 -17.42 -7.16
CA PHE A 264 -5.55 -18.83 -6.86
C PHE A 264 -6.44 -19.67 -7.76
N VAL A 265 -5.86 -20.64 -8.47
CA VAL A 265 -6.61 -21.59 -9.31
C VAL A 265 -6.34 -23.01 -8.82
N GLN A 266 -7.41 -23.70 -8.44
CA GLN A 266 -7.33 -25.05 -7.90
C GLN A 266 -8.41 -25.96 -8.50
N ARG A 267 -8.30 -27.26 -8.23
CA ARG A 267 -9.36 -28.21 -8.58
C ARG A 267 -10.63 -27.91 -7.77
N PRO A 268 -11.83 -28.22 -8.30
CA PRO A 268 -13.07 -28.00 -7.57
C PRO A 268 -13.06 -28.74 -6.25
N LEU A 269 -13.32 -28.04 -5.16
CA LEU A 269 -13.39 -28.68 -3.84
C LEU A 269 -14.65 -29.55 -3.73
N PRO A 270 -14.61 -30.64 -2.95
CA PRO A 270 -15.78 -31.49 -2.75
C PRO A 270 -16.96 -30.72 -2.15
N GLY A 271 -18.16 -30.94 -2.70
CA GLY A 271 -19.41 -30.28 -2.28
C GLY A 271 -19.81 -29.13 -3.20
N LYS A 272 -21.11 -28.95 -3.44
CA LYS A 272 -21.63 -27.82 -4.23
C LYS A 272 -21.42 -26.52 -3.45
N ARG A 273 -20.35 -25.79 -3.77
CA ARG A 273 -20.12 -24.43 -3.27
C ARG A 273 -20.65 -23.44 -4.29
N LEU A 274 -21.39 -22.44 -3.79
CA LEU A 274 -21.84 -21.34 -4.62
C LEU A 274 -20.70 -20.33 -4.77
N SER A 275 -20.59 -19.73 -5.97
CA SER A 275 -19.74 -18.56 -6.15
C SER A 275 -20.21 -17.45 -5.20
N GLY A 276 -19.28 -16.70 -4.63
CA GLY A 276 -19.60 -15.70 -3.62
C GLY A 276 -18.44 -14.82 -3.22
N ALA A 277 -18.78 -13.71 -2.59
CA ALA A 277 -17.83 -12.74 -2.08
C ALA A 277 -17.88 -12.68 -0.55
N LEU A 278 -16.72 -12.52 0.06
CA LEU A 278 -16.55 -12.11 1.44
C LEU A 278 -15.66 -10.87 1.48
N THR A 279 -16.02 -9.90 2.31
CA THR A 279 -15.27 -8.67 2.48
C THR A 279 -14.91 -8.48 3.95
N SER A 280 -13.67 -8.07 4.21
CA SER A 280 -13.21 -7.63 5.53
C SER A 280 -12.46 -6.32 5.33
N GLY A 281 -13.08 -5.22 5.73
CA GLY A 281 -12.63 -3.87 5.38
C GLY A 281 -12.43 -3.71 3.87
N ALA A 282 -11.24 -3.30 3.44
CA ALA A 282 -10.92 -3.14 2.02
C ALA A 282 -10.62 -4.47 1.32
N THR A 283 -10.29 -5.53 2.04
CA THR A 283 -9.93 -6.81 1.41
C THR A 283 -11.19 -7.57 1.00
N THR A 284 -11.24 -7.88 -0.29
CA THR A 284 -12.24 -8.76 -0.91
C THR A 284 -11.64 -10.13 -1.15
N ILE A 285 -12.41 -11.17 -0.84
CA ILE A 285 -12.20 -12.55 -1.28
C ILE A 285 -13.39 -12.92 -2.16
N TYR A 286 -13.15 -13.19 -3.44
CA TYR A 286 -14.19 -13.69 -4.36
C TYR A 286 -13.84 -15.10 -4.81
N VAL A 287 -14.79 -16.02 -4.70
CA VAL A 287 -14.65 -17.40 -5.18
C VAL A 287 -15.60 -17.61 -6.36
N HIS A 288 -15.05 -18.01 -7.50
CA HIS A 288 -15.78 -18.43 -8.69
C HIS A 288 -15.64 -19.94 -8.89
N ASN A 289 -16.76 -20.65 -8.93
CA ASN A 289 -16.79 -22.06 -9.33
C ASN A 289 -17.09 -22.17 -10.83
N GLY A 290 -16.06 -22.47 -11.62
CA GLY A 290 -16.17 -22.66 -13.07
C GLY A 290 -16.53 -24.08 -13.50
N GLY A 291 -17.02 -24.91 -12.57
CA GLY A 291 -17.31 -26.33 -12.75
C GLY A 291 -16.07 -27.23 -12.80
N ASN A 292 -15.09 -26.90 -13.64
CA ASN A 292 -13.87 -27.71 -13.85
C ASN A 292 -12.69 -27.28 -12.97
N PHE A 293 -12.74 -26.08 -12.40
CA PHE A 293 -11.75 -25.49 -11.49
C PHE A 293 -12.42 -24.40 -10.66
N ASP A 294 -11.86 -24.14 -9.48
CA ASP A 294 -12.25 -23.03 -8.61
C ASP A 294 -11.19 -21.93 -8.73
N VAL A 295 -11.65 -20.69 -8.85
CA VAL A 295 -10.80 -19.49 -8.86
C VAL A 295 -11.11 -18.67 -7.63
N SER A 296 -10.09 -18.35 -6.84
CA SER A 296 -10.21 -17.41 -5.72
C SER A 296 -9.38 -16.18 -6.00
N VAL A 297 -9.99 -15.00 -5.89
CA VAL A 297 -9.32 -13.70 -6.05
C VAL A 297 -9.34 -13.00 -4.70
N VAL A 298 -8.16 -12.60 -4.22
CA VAL A 298 -7.97 -11.92 -2.94
C VAL A 298 -7.24 -10.61 -3.18
N GLY A 299 -7.75 -9.48 -2.68
CA GLY A 299 -7.06 -8.20 -2.80
C GLY A 299 -7.88 -7.02 -2.29
N ASN A 300 -7.25 -5.86 -2.20
CA ASN A 300 -7.89 -4.61 -1.78
C ASN A 300 -8.61 -3.93 -2.95
N ILE A 301 -9.58 -4.64 -3.54
CA ILE A 301 -10.35 -4.20 -4.72
C ILE A 301 -11.86 -4.38 -4.51
N PRO A 302 -12.71 -3.62 -5.23
CA PRO A 302 -14.16 -3.82 -5.26
C PRO A 302 -14.55 -5.27 -5.61
N THR A 303 -15.66 -5.72 -5.05
CA THR A 303 -16.20 -7.07 -5.32
C THR A 303 -16.48 -7.31 -6.80
N MET A 304 -16.92 -6.30 -7.52
CA MET A 304 -17.16 -6.41 -8.97
C MET A 304 -15.87 -6.65 -9.75
N SER A 305 -14.77 -6.00 -9.38
CA SER A 305 -13.45 -6.22 -9.98
C SER A 305 -12.95 -7.63 -9.68
N ALA A 306 -13.01 -8.07 -8.42
CA ALA A 306 -12.59 -9.42 -8.04
C ALA A 306 -13.39 -10.50 -8.80
N LYS A 307 -14.69 -10.27 -8.98
CA LYS A 307 -15.55 -11.13 -9.80
C LYS A 307 -15.13 -11.16 -11.27
N ALA A 308 -14.91 -10.00 -11.89
CA ALA A 308 -14.52 -9.90 -13.29
C ALA A 308 -13.16 -10.59 -13.55
N ILE A 309 -12.20 -10.44 -12.65
CA ILE A 309 -10.92 -11.16 -12.70
C ILE A 309 -11.17 -12.67 -12.66
N ALA A 310 -11.92 -13.15 -11.65
CA ALA A 310 -12.15 -14.58 -11.45
C ALA A 310 -12.88 -15.24 -12.64
N GLU A 311 -13.87 -14.56 -13.21
CA GLU A 311 -14.64 -15.04 -14.36
C GLU A 311 -13.88 -14.97 -15.69
N SER A 312 -12.81 -14.17 -15.76
CA SER A 312 -11.95 -14.06 -16.94
C SER A 312 -10.88 -15.16 -17.03
N VAL A 313 -10.74 -15.99 -15.99
CA VAL A 313 -9.70 -17.03 -15.95
C VAL A 313 -10.09 -18.21 -16.82
N SER A 314 -9.23 -18.56 -17.76
CA SER A 314 -9.39 -19.71 -18.65
C SER A 314 -8.10 -20.53 -18.72
N ARG A 315 -8.19 -21.79 -19.13
CA ARG A 315 -6.98 -22.54 -19.49
C ARG A 315 -6.38 -21.96 -20.77
N ALA A 316 -5.05 -21.88 -20.83
CA ALA A 316 -4.35 -21.62 -22.09
C ALA A 316 -4.66 -22.75 -23.07
N LEU A 317 -5.09 -22.41 -24.29
CA LEU A 317 -5.33 -23.37 -25.39
C LEU A 317 -4.02 -23.90 -25.96
#